data_AF-A0A0J1HIS0-F1
#
_entry.id   AF-A0A0J1HIS0-F1
#
_cell.length_a   1.000
_cell.length_b   1.000
_cell.length_c   1.000
_cell.angle_alpha   90.00
_cell.angle_beta   90.00
_cell.angle_gamma   90.00
#
_symmetry.space_group_name_H-M   'P 1'
#
loop_
_entity.id
_entity.type
_entity.pdbx_description
1 polymer ?
#
loop_
_entity_poly.entity_id
_entity_poly.type
_entity_poly.pdbx_seq_one_letter_code
_entity_poly.pdbx_strand_id
1 'polypeptide(L)'
;MLRILSLVIIGLLLSACTPKAPQPVTVTLSFITLAPTHLLTSHNRFDQHATQQWLNDNLRRHQTAANTATQNQSYLAFYSYQWPSQPVLTPAFSYVTALMLNPVTARQVADSLLPEQAILASNINFGTAQYGAQLYAYNPKKARAEAFVQQIHGEQIAYLSLIRQSPQPDASPQTEDLQLIANTVDRLQIQGINKVVLLSQFAPTYAPQIVNAVKGLDVVISSGEQAALSLKQNTTLATFPAQQMRWHSLSLHFDDRGRVQSAEFLPL
;
A
#
# COMPACT_ATOMS: atom_id res chain seq x y z
N MET A 1 29.78 -67.96 0.62
CA MET A 1 30.38 -66.69 0.16
C MET A 1 29.35 -65.59 0.32
N LEU A 2 29.74 -64.42 0.84
CA LEU A 2 28.85 -63.35 1.29
C LEU A 2 28.52 -62.38 0.13
N ARG A 3 27.24 -62.07 -0.12
CA ARG A 3 26.81 -60.86 -0.85
C ARG A 3 25.51 -60.29 -0.24
N ILE A 4 25.69 -59.39 0.70
CA ILE A 4 24.73 -58.37 1.17
C ILE A 4 25.12 -57.06 0.43
N LEU A 5 24.22 -56.05 0.41
CA LEU A 5 24.18 -54.87 -0.50
C LEU A 5 23.69 -55.26 -1.91
N SER A 6 22.66 -54.64 -2.51
CA SER A 6 22.03 -53.31 -2.35
C SER A 6 20.50 -53.42 -2.62
N LEU A 7 19.60 -52.48 -2.37
CA LEU A 7 19.69 -51.05 -2.06
C LEU A 7 18.78 -50.69 -0.86
N VAL A 8 19.34 -49.99 0.12
CA VAL A 8 18.60 -48.99 0.90
C VAL A 8 19.15 -47.64 0.45
N ILE A 9 18.30 -46.80 -0.16
CA ILE A 9 18.34 -45.33 -0.33
C ILE A 9 17.27 -44.99 -1.39
N ILE A 10 16.01 -44.99 -0.97
CA ILE A 10 14.92 -44.25 -1.61
C ILE A 10 14.23 -43.48 -0.48
N GLY A 11 14.92 -42.45 0.03
CA GLY A 11 14.52 -41.73 1.25
C GLY A 11 15.10 -40.33 1.40
N LEU A 12 15.71 -39.76 0.35
CA LEU A 12 16.44 -38.49 0.38
C LEU A 12 16.09 -37.51 -0.76
N LEU A 13 14.97 -37.74 -1.48
CA LEU A 13 14.45 -36.81 -2.50
C LEU A 13 13.08 -36.20 -2.14
N LEU A 14 12.66 -36.37 -0.88
CA LEU A 14 11.57 -35.59 -0.27
C LEU A 14 12.12 -34.55 0.71
N SER A 15 13.21 -33.88 0.32
CA SER A 15 13.46 -32.50 0.76
C SER A 15 12.43 -31.59 0.10
N ALA A 16 11.15 -31.80 0.44
CA ALA A 16 10.07 -30.89 0.11
C ALA A 16 10.50 -29.49 0.56
N CYS A 17 10.24 -28.48 -0.27
CA CYS A 17 10.51 -27.10 0.07
C CYS A 17 9.75 -26.76 1.36
N THR A 18 10.44 -26.80 2.50
CA THR A 18 9.90 -26.27 3.75
C THR A 18 9.62 -24.80 3.49
N PRO A 19 8.36 -24.34 3.64
CA PRO A 19 8.05 -22.94 3.41
C PRO A 19 8.96 -22.11 4.32
N LYS A 20 9.67 -21.14 3.72
CA LYS A 20 10.64 -20.30 4.43
C LYS A 20 9.95 -19.75 5.67
N ALA A 21 10.54 -19.98 6.84
CA ALA A 21 9.99 -19.46 8.09
C ALA A 21 9.86 -17.93 7.98
N PRO A 22 8.67 -17.36 8.24
CA PRO A 22 8.48 -15.92 8.25
C PRO A 22 9.46 -15.19 9.17
N GLN A 23 9.88 -14.01 8.77
CA GLN A 23 10.88 -13.20 9.47
C GLN A 23 10.33 -11.82 9.84
N PRO A 24 10.83 -11.19 10.92
CA PRO A 24 10.54 -9.80 11.23
C PRO A 24 10.99 -8.87 10.10
N VAL A 25 10.23 -7.80 9.84
CA VAL A 25 10.55 -6.83 8.78
C VAL A 25 10.14 -5.42 9.20
N THR A 26 10.98 -4.44 8.91
CA THR A 26 10.67 -3.01 9.09
C THR A 26 10.37 -2.39 7.73
N VAL A 27 9.33 -1.56 7.64
CA VAL A 27 9.01 -0.77 6.45
C VAL A 27 8.76 0.69 6.80
N THR A 28 9.03 1.58 5.84
CA THR A 28 8.78 3.01 5.97
C THR A 28 7.78 3.43 4.90
N LEU A 29 6.56 3.76 5.34
CA LEU A 29 5.46 4.15 4.46
C LEU A 29 5.24 5.66 4.51
N SER A 30 5.27 6.32 3.37
CA SER A 30 4.78 7.69 3.23
C SER A 30 3.40 7.67 2.57
N PHE A 31 2.42 8.38 3.11
CA PHE A 31 1.09 8.48 2.48
C PHE A 31 0.76 9.95 2.23
N ILE A 32 0.54 10.27 0.97
CA ILE A 32 0.12 11.58 0.48
C ILE A 32 -1.32 11.43 0.02
N THR A 33 -2.24 12.06 0.74
CA THR A 33 -3.68 11.93 0.51
C THR A 33 -4.28 13.10 -0.25
N LEU A 34 -3.59 14.25 -0.27
CA LEU A 34 -3.78 15.36 -1.19
C LEU A 34 -2.41 15.95 -1.56
N ALA A 35 -2.10 16.03 -2.85
CA ALA A 35 -1.05 16.93 -3.33
C ALA A 35 -1.30 18.38 -2.85
N PRO A 36 -0.23 19.13 -2.56
CA PRO A 36 -0.30 20.58 -2.49
C PRO A 36 -0.96 21.18 -3.73
N THR A 37 -1.81 22.18 -3.54
CA THR A 37 -2.57 22.83 -4.64
C THR A 37 -1.68 23.50 -5.68
N HIS A 38 -0.44 23.88 -5.34
CA HIS A 38 0.53 24.44 -6.28
C HIS A 38 1.06 23.42 -7.31
N LEU A 39 0.80 22.13 -7.13
CA LEU A 39 1.10 21.10 -8.14
C LEU A 39 0.03 21.03 -9.23
N LEU A 40 -1.06 21.81 -9.12
CA LEU A 40 -2.19 21.78 -10.02
C LEU A 40 -2.17 23.00 -10.95
N THR A 41 -2.28 22.71 -12.25
CA THR A 41 -2.62 23.69 -13.27
C THR A 41 -4.03 24.25 -13.06
N SER A 42 -4.34 25.37 -13.72
CA SER A 42 -5.68 25.99 -13.75
C SER A 42 -6.82 25.10 -14.24
N HIS A 43 -6.51 23.92 -14.80
CA HIS A 43 -7.46 22.94 -15.31
C HIS A 43 -7.55 21.68 -14.44
N ASN A 44 -7.14 21.76 -13.17
CA ASN A 44 -7.18 20.65 -12.21
C ASN A 44 -6.33 19.43 -12.65
N ARG A 45 -5.28 19.66 -13.45
CA ARG A 45 -4.30 18.64 -13.89
C ARG A 45 -2.95 18.88 -13.21
N PHE A 46 -2.16 17.83 -12.95
CA PHE A 46 -0.80 18.02 -12.45
C PHE A 46 0.06 18.80 -13.43
N ASP A 47 0.78 19.80 -12.91
CA ASP A 47 1.94 20.33 -13.59
C ASP A 47 3.08 19.31 -13.43
N GLN A 48 3.55 18.77 -14.55
CA GLN A 48 4.53 17.68 -14.55
C GLN A 48 5.86 18.10 -13.91
N HIS A 49 6.30 19.33 -14.17
CA HIS A 49 7.59 19.83 -13.68
C HIS A 49 7.53 20.15 -12.17
N ALA A 50 6.48 20.83 -11.71
CA ALA A 50 6.28 21.08 -10.28
C ALA A 50 6.13 19.77 -9.49
N THR A 51 5.39 18.80 -10.04
CA THR A 51 5.20 17.47 -9.43
C THR A 51 6.52 16.71 -9.33
N GLN A 52 7.33 16.72 -10.39
CA GLN A 52 8.67 16.13 -10.41
C GLN A 52 9.60 16.77 -9.37
N GLN A 53 9.64 18.11 -9.30
CA GLN A 53 10.42 18.84 -8.30
C GLN A 53 10.00 18.48 -6.87
N TRP A 54 8.68 18.48 -6.58
CA TRP A 54 8.16 18.19 -5.26
C TRP A 54 8.43 16.75 -4.81
N LEU A 55 8.26 15.76 -5.69
CA LEU A 55 8.60 14.36 -5.40
C LEU A 55 10.11 14.20 -5.12
N ASN A 56 10.97 14.82 -5.94
CA ASN A 56 12.43 14.81 -5.77
C ASN A 56 12.87 15.42 -4.43
N ASP A 57 12.31 16.57 -4.05
CA ASP A 57 12.71 17.25 -2.82
C ASP A 57 12.25 16.51 -1.57
N ASN A 58 11.12 15.80 -1.61
CA ASN A 58 10.71 14.93 -0.51
C ASN A 58 11.59 13.67 -0.43
N LEU A 59 11.89 13.05 -1.57
CA LEU A 59 12.80 11.89 -1.63
C LEU A 59 14.19 12.20 -1.09
N ARG A 60 14.79 13.32 -1.49
CA ARG A 60 16.13 13.73 -1.03
C ARG A 60 16.19 13.92 0.48
N ARG A 61 15.11 14.47 1.08
CA ARG A 61 15.00 14.66 2.53
C ARG A 61 14.86 13.32 3.27
N HIS A 62 13.97 12.44 2.80
CA HIS A 62 13.84 11.09 3.37
C HIS A 62 15.12 10.26 3.21
N GLN A 63 15.87 10.39 2.11
CA GLN A 63 17.19 9.77 1.95
C GLN A 63 18.25 10.32 2.91
N THR A 64 18.20 11.61 3.22
CA THR A 64 19.12 12.22 4.20
C THR A 64 18.82 11.71 5.62
N ALA A 65 17.55 11.49 5.95
CA ALA A 65 17.14 10.80 7.17
C ALA A 65 17.53 9.29 7.16
N ALA A 66 17.33 8.59 6.04
CA ALA A 66 17.68 7.17 5.85
C ALA A 66 19.16 6.89 6.16
N ASN A 67 20.06 7.80 5.79
CA ASN A 67 21.49 7.67 6.05
C ASN A 67 21.85 7.65 7.55
N THR A 68 20.89 7.97 8.44
CA THR A 68 21.03 7.84 9.90
C THR A 68 20.26 6.64 10.49
N ALA A 69 19.41 5.97 9.71
CA ALA A 69 18.54 4.89 10.18
C ALA A 69 18.63 3.64 9.27
N THR A 70 19.41 2.66 9.73
CA THR A 70 19.47 1.23 9.31
C THR A 70 19.09 0.86 7.85
N GLN A 71 20.03 0.20 7.15
CA GLN A 71 20.04 -0.13 5.71
C GLN A 71 18.86 -0.96 5.12
N ASN A 72 17.79 -1.22 5.87
CA ASN A 72 16.67 -2.09 5.49
C ASN A 72 15.37 -1.31 5.17
N GLN A 73 15.41 0.01 5.07
CA GLN A 73 14.22 0.83 4.78
C GLN A 73 13.88 0.86 3.29
N SER A 74 12.79 0.17 2.91
CA SER A 74 12.10 0.43 1.64
C SER A 74 11.13 1.59 1.82
N TYR A 75 11.29 2.66 1.02
CA TYR A 75 10.33 3.76 0.99
C TYR A 75 9.24 3.46 -0.03
N LEU A 76 8.02 3.31 0.47
CA LEU A 76 6.82 3.19 -0.35
C LEU A 76 5.99 4.46 -0.14
N ALA A 77 5.93 5.30 -1.17
CA ALA A 77 5.07 6.47 -1.15
C ALA A 77 3.75 6.15 -1.85
N PHE A 78 2.65 6.30 -1.14
CA PHE A 78 1.30 6.17 -1.69
C PHE A 78 0.73 7.54 -2.00
N TYR A 79 0.20 7.70 -3.21
CA TYR A 79 -0.36 8.95 -3.67
C TYR A 79 -1.87 8.84 -3.95
N SER A 80 -2.67 9.75 -3.42
CA SER A 80 -4.11 9.86 -3.67
C SER A 80 -4.47 11.35 -3.80
N TYR A 81 -5.52 11.68 -4.56
CA TYR A 81 -6.05 13.04 -4.64
C TYR A 81 -7.57 13.06 -4.71
N GLN A 82 -8.22 13.26 -3.57
CA GLN A 82 -9.68 13.40 -3.51
C GLN A 82 -10.08 14.84 -3.25
N TRP A 83 -10.54 15.56 -4.29
CA TRP A 83 -11.17 16.86 -4.09
C TRP A 83 -12.56 16.64 -3.45
N PRO A 84 -12.87 17.18 -2.25
CA PRO A 84 -14.15 16.90 -1.58
C PRO A 84 -15.40 17.37 -2.35
N SER A 85 -15.24 18.24 -3.35
CA SER A 85 -16.31 18.81 -4.17
C SER A 85 -16.35 18.28 -5.62
N GLN A 86 -15.42 17.41 -6.03
CA GLN A 86 -15.36 16.87 -7.39
C GLN A 86 -15.09 15.35 -7.35
N PRO A 87 -16.13 14.50 -7.53
CA PRO A 87 -16.02 13.02 -7.49
C PRO A 87 -15.42 12.45 -8.78
N VAL A 88 -14.40 13.11 -9.32
CA VAL A 88 -13.88 12.83 -10.66
C VAL A 88 -12.94 11.64 -10.58
N LEU A 89 -13.49 10.45 -10.89
CA LEU A 89 -12.77 9.19 -11.12
C LEU A 89 -11.88 9.26 -12.39
N THR A 90 -10.96 10.23 -12.44
CA THR A 90 -9.90 10.28 -13.44
C THR A 90 -8.70 9.44 -12.99
N PRO A 91 -8.00 8.75 -13.91
CA PRO A 91 -6.88 7.85 -13.61
C PRO A 91 -5.76 8.45 -12.74
N ALA A 92 -5.55 9.77 -12.80
CA ALA A 92 -4.48 10.44 -12.08
C ALA A 92 -4.82 10.91 -10.65
N PHE A 93 -6.09 10.85 -10.22
CA PHE A 93 -6.54 11.55 -9.00
C PHE A 93 -7.27 10.66 -8.00
N SER A 94 -8.31 9.93 -8.42
CA SER A 94 -9.16 9.20 -7.46
C SER A 94 -8.57 7.90 -6.91
N TYR A 95 -7.46 7.42 -7.45
CA TYR A 95 -6.86 6.13 -7.11
C TYR A 95 -5.65 6.28 -6.18
N VAL A 96 -5.24 5.20 -5.54
CA VAL A 96 -4.01 5.19 -4.74
C VAL A 96 -2.86 4.69 -5.61
N THR A 97 -1.92 5.54 -6.00
CA THR A 97 -0.75 5.13 -6.79
C THR A 97 0.40 4.73 -5.87
N ALA A 98 0.97 3.54 -6.08
CA ALA A 98 2.11 3.05 -5.31
C ALA A 98 3.44 3.40 -5.99
N LEU A 99 4.28 4.16 -5.30
CA LEU A 99 5.61 4.58 -5.76
C LEU A 99 6.69 3.81 -4.99
N MET A 100 7.30 2.80 -5.62
CA MET A 100 8.45 2.08 -5.08
C MET A 100 9.73 2.90 -5.27
N LEU A 101 10.24 3.49 -4.19
CA LEU A 101 11.33 4.47 -4.29
C LEU A 101 12.55 4.00 -3.48
N ASN A 102 13.67 3.84 -4.19
CA ASN A 102 14.98 3.60 -3.60
C ASN A 102 16.01 4.57 -4.22
N PRO A 103 17.23 4.71 -3.69
CA PRO A 103 18.20 5.71 -4.18
C PRO A 103 18.56 5.59 -5.68
N VAL A 104 18.44 4.40 -6.28
CA VAL A 104 18.70 4.15 -7.70
C VAL A 104 17.46 4.44 -8.54
N THR A 105 16.29 3.92 -8.14
CA THR A 105 15.03 4.13 -8.86
C THR A 105 14.49 5.53 -8.71
N ALA A 106 14.82 6.28 -7.65
CA ALA A 106 14.39 7.65 -7.45
C ALA A 106 14.81 8.58 -8.60
N ARG A 107 16.04 8.42 -9.13
CA ARG A 107 16.50 9.19 -10.31
C ARG A 107 15.74 8.80 -11.57
N GLN A 108 15.54 7.49 -11.78
CA GLN A 108 14.83 6.96 -12.94
C GLN A 108 13.36 7.37 -12.94
N VAL A 109 12.67 7.20 -11.81
CA VAL A 109 11.28 7.61 -11.61
C VAL A 109 11.13 9.13 -11.76
N ALA A 110 12.08 9.94 -11.28
CA ALA A 110 12.05 11.38 -11.48
C ALA A 110 12.03 11.76 -12.97
N ASP A 111 12.89 11.16 -13.78
CA ASP A 111 12.98 11.43 -15.21
C ASP A 111 11.80 10.82 -16.00
N SER A 112 11.10 9.83 -15.42
CA SER A 112 9.98 9.12 -16.04
C SER A 112 8.77 8.94 -15.09
N LEU A 113 8.23 10.05 -14.55
CA LEU A 113 6.89 10.12 -13.94
C LEU A 113 5.77 10.00 -15.01
N LEU A 114 6.01 9.19 -16.03
CA LEU A 114 5.02 8.75 -16.98
C LEU A 114 4.10 7.71 -16.32
N PRO A 115 2.86 7.54 -16.80
CA PRO A 115 1.77 6.83 -16.10
C PRO A 115 1.89 5.29 -16.00
N GLU A 116 3.10 4.72 -15.95
CA GLU A 116 3.37 3.29 -15.76
C GLU A 116 3.46 2.87 -14.28
N GLN A 117 2.82 3.62 -13.38
CA GLN A 117 2.85 3.38 -11.95
C GLN A 117 1.72 2.43 -11.53
N ALA A 118 1.95 1.63 -10.47
CA ALA A 118 0.96 0.68 -10.00
C ALA A 118 -0.23 1.40 -9.35
N ILE A 119 -1.35 1.45 -10.08
CA ILE A 119 -2.64 1.95 -9.58
C ILE A 119 -3.23 0.90 -8.64
N LEU A 120 -3.22 1.20 -7.34
CA LEU A 120 -3.90 0.43 -6.31
C LEU A 120 -5.33 0.97 -6.15
N ALA A 121 -6.28 0.14 -6.56
CA ALA A 121 -7.70 0.48 -6.58
C ALA A 121 -8.54 -0.75 -6.21
N SER A 122 -8.29 -1.29 -5.02
CA SER A 122 -8.70 -2.65 -4.64
C SER A 122 -10.22 -2.85 -4.68
N ASN A 123 -11.04 -1.96 -4.11
CA ASN A 123 -12.50 -2.01 -4.20
C ASN A 123 -13.09 -1.48 -5.52
N ILE A 124 -12.27 -1.02 -6.48
CA ILE A 124 -12.76 -0.50 -7.76
C ILE A 124 -12.74 -1.55 -8.87
N ASN A 125 -13.68 -1.38 -9.78
CA ASN A 125 -13.95 -2.19 -10.94
C ASN A 125 -13.90 -1.27 -12.18
N PHE A 126 -13.05 -1.56 -13.17
CA PHE A 126 -12.67 -0.56 -14.19
C PHE A 126 -13.57 -0.59 -15.45
N GLY A 127 -13.13 -0.23 -16.68
CA GLY A 127 -13.99 -0.01 -17.85
C GLY A 127 -13.58 -0.79 -19.11
N THR A 128 -14.45 -1.63 -19.70
CA THR A 128 -14.10 -2.77 -20.61
C THR A 128 -13.55 -2.45 -22.02
N ALA A 129 -12.71 -1.44 -22.17
CA ALA A 129 -12.10 -1.04 -23.41
C ALA A 129 -10.64 -0.60 -23.16
N GLN A 130 -9.70 -1.10 -23.96
CA GLN A 130 -8.31 -0.63 -23.99
C GLN A 130 -8.15 0.46 -25.04
N TYR A 131 -7.43 1.54 -24.69
CA TYR A 131 -6.80 2.42 -25.66
C TYR A 131 -5.40 2.81 -25.17
N GLY A 132 -4.36 2.23 -25.78
CA GLY A 132 -2.96 2.52 -25.48
C GLY A 132 -2.38 1.78 -24.27
N ALA A 133 -1.21 2.24 -23.82
CA ALA A 133 -0.39 1.58 -22.79
C ALA A 133 -0.92 1.75 -21.33
N GLN A 134 -2.20 2.05 -21.15
CA GLN A 134 -2.85 2.21 -19.86
C GLN A 134 -4.19 1.47 -19.85
N LEU A 135 -4.51 0.87 -18.71
CA LEU A 135 -5.63 -0.05 -18.46
C LEU A 135 -6.34 0.39 -17.15
N TYR A 136 -7.60 0.03 -16.86
CA TYR A 136 -8.14 -1.34 -16.79
C TYR A 136 -9.63 -1.49 -17.16
N ALA A 137 -10.17 -2.72 -17.03
CA ALA A 137 -11.45 -3.18 -17.58
C ALA A 137 -12.56 -3.52 -16.54
N TYR A 138 -13.83 -3.46 -16.96
CA TYR A 138 -15.02 -3.72 -16.12
C TYR A 138 -15.34 -5.21 -16.04
N ASN A 139 -15.58 -5.69 -14.83
CA ASN A 139 -16.14 -7.00 -14.60
C ASN A 139 -17.16 -6.92 -13.45
N PRO A 140 -18.48 -6.79 -13.73
CA PRO A 140 -19.50 -6.71 -12.67
C PRO A 140 -19.64 -8.01 -11.85
N LYS A 141 -18.79 -9.01 -12.12
CA LYS A 141 -18.64 -10.27 -11.36
C LYS A 141 -17.27 -10.38 -10.67
N LYS A 142 -16.55 -9.27 -10.47
CA LYS A 142 -15.25 -9.23 -9.76
C LYS A 142 -15.43 -9.61 -8.28
N ALA A 143 -15.21 -10.88 -7.96
CA ALA A 143 -15.34 -11.43 -6.61
C ALA A 143 -14.16 -11.12 -5.66
N ARG A 144 -13.24 -10.22 -6.06
CA ARG A 144 -12.03 -9.92 -5.29
C ARG A 144 -11.44 -8.55 -5.55
N ALA A 145 -10.82 -7.99 -4.53
CA ALA A 145 -9.94 -6.85 -4.61
C ALA A 145 -8.57 -7.22 -5.22
N GLU A 146 -7.92 -6.25 -5.86
CA GLU A 146 -6.54 -6.36 -6.33
C GLU A 146 -5.59 -5.79 -5.27
N ALA A 147 -4.52 -6.52 -4.96
CA ALA A 147 -3.50 -6.15 -3.98
C ALA A 147 -2.18 -5.85 -4.67
N PHE A 148 -1.50 -4.80 -4.24
CA PHE A 148 -0.10 -4.57 -4.58
C PHE A 148 0.75 -5.32 -3.56
N VAL A 149 1.56 -6.30 -4.00
CA VAL A 149 2.38 -7.13 -3.09
C VAL A 149 3.85 -6.80 -3.28
N GLN A 150 4.50 -6.31 -2.23
CA GLN A 150 5.93 -6.03 -2.23
C GLN A 150 6.71 -7.15 -1.54
N GLN A 151 7.84 -7.54 -2.14
CA GLN A 151 8.83 -8.42 -1.54
C GLN A 151 9.88 -7.58 -0.81
N ILE A 152 10.11 -7.82 0.48
CA ILE A 152 11.10 -7.10 1.29
C ILE A 152 11.88 -8.14 2.11
N HIS A 153 13.19 -8.28 1.84
CA HIS A 153 14.07 -9.29 2.48
C HIS A 153 13.53 -10.75 2.41
N GLY A 154 12.68 -11.05 1.43
CA GLY A 154 12.02 -12.34 1.24
C GLY A 154 10.79 -12.56 2.13
N GLU A 155 10.26 -11.50 2.76
CA GLU A 155 8.90 -11.41 3.29
C GLU A 155 7.98 -10.76 2.25
N GLN A 156 6.68 -11.07 2.34
CA GLN A 156 5.64 -10.48 1.48
C GLN A 156 4.77 -9.55 2.30
N ILE A 157 4.52 -8.35 1.79
CA ILE A 157 3.58 -7.39 2.38
C ILE A 157 2.57 -7.00 1.30
N ALA A 158 1.29 -7.18 1.60
CA ALA A 158 0.19 -6.81 0.73
C ALA A 158 -0.38 -5.45 1.11
N TYR A 159 -0.54 -4.60 0.12
CA TYR A 159 -1.17 -3.29 0.22
C TYR A 159 -2.49 -3.33 -0.54
N LEU A 160 -3.54 -2.84 0.11
CA LEU A 160 -4.90 -2.72 -0.41
C LEU A 160 -5.33 -1.25 -0.32
N SER A 161 -6.28 -0.81 -1.15
CA SER A 161 -6.90 0.51 -1.05
C SER A 161 -8.42 0.41 -0.92
N LEU A 162 -9.00 1.18 -0.01
CA LEU A 162 -10.43 1.38 0.12
C LEU A 162 -10.79 2.79 -0.36
N ILE A 163 -11.22 2.88 -1.62
CA ILE A 163 -11.50 4.12 -2.35
C ILE A 163 -12.93 4.57 -2.09
N ARG A 164 -13.13 5.86 -1.78
CA ARG A 164 -14.46 6.43 -1.58
C ARG A 164 -15.08 6.75 -2.95
N GLN A 165 -16.14 6.02 -3.29
CA GLN A 165 -16.89 6.17 -4.55
C GLN A 165 -18.02 7.23 -4.46
N SER A 166 -18.43 7.62 -3.25
CA SER A 166 -19.48 8.62 -3.04
C SER A 166 -18.95 10.06 -3.16
N PRO A 167 -19.72 10.99 -3.77
CA PRO A 167 -19.40 12.42 -3.75
C PRO A 167 -19.61 13.08 -2.38
N GLN A 168 -20.30 12.43 -1.45
CA GLN A 168 -20.50 12.97 -0.10
C GLN A 168 -19.25 12.71 0.76
N PRO A 169 -18.62 13.74 1.35
CA PRO A 169 -17.42 13.57 2.17
C PRO A 169 -17.61 12.59 3.33
N ASP A 170 -18.77 12.67 3.98
CA ASP A 170 -19.15 11.89 5.17
C ASP A 170 -19.94 10.61 4.84
N ALA A 171 -19.86 10.13 3.60
CA ALA A 171 -20.39 8.82 3.26
C ALA A 171 -19.59 7.72 3.98
N SER A 172 -20.29 6.79 4.61
CA SER A 172 -19.67 5.60 5.20
C SER A 172 -19.17 4.62 4.12
N PRO A 173 -18.15 3.78 4.43
CA PRO A 173 -17.79 2.64 3.61
C PRO A 173 -19.00 1.74 3.37
N GLN A 174 -19.22 1.36 2.10
CA GLN A 174 -20.29 0.44 1.72
C GLN A 174 -19.95 -0.99 2.17
N THR A 175 -20.95 -1.78 2.54
CA THR A 175 -20.76 -3.13 3.08
C THR A 175 -20.15 -4.07 2.04
N GLU A 176 -20.54 -3.90 0.78
CA GLU A 176 -20.08 -4.66 -0.38
C GLU A 176 -18.58 -4.45 -0.63
N ASP A 177 -18.12 -3.19 -0.57
CA ASP A 177 -16.71 -2.82 -0.69
C ASP A 177 -15.88 -3.44 0.45
N LEU A 178 -16.38 -3.39 1.69
CA LEU A 178 -15.72 -4.01 2.84
C LEU A 178 -15.65 -5.54 2.69
N GLN A 179 -16.69 -6.18 2.17
CA GLN A 179 -16.70 -7.62 1.91
C GLN A 179 -15.71 -8.03 0.81
N LEU A 180 -15.56 -7.23 -0.26
CA LEU A 180 -14.55 -7.46 -1.30
C LEU A 180 -13.11 -7.39 -0.76
N ILE A 181 -12.86 -6.45 0.17
CA ILE A 181 -11.59 -6.36 0.89
C ILE A 181 -11.40 -7.59 1.80
N ALA A 182 -12.38 -7.96 2.63
CA ALA A 182 -12.31 -9.13 3.51
C ALA A 182 -12.00 -10.43 2.76
N ASN A 183 -12.77 -10.75 1.71
CA ASN A 183 -12.53 -11.90 0.83
C ASN A 183 -11.13 -11.90 0.15
N THR A 184 -10.44 -10.77 0.18
CA THR A 184 -9.09 -10.61 -0.36
C THR A 184 -8.03 -10.78 0.71
N VAL A 185 -8.24 -10.26 1.92
CA VAL A 185 -7.39 -10.56 3.09
C VAL A 185 -7.35 -12.06 3.36
N ASP A 186 -8.51 -12.73 3.40
CA ASP A 186 -8.60 -14.18 3.63
C ASP A 186 -7.77 -14.97 2.61
N ARG A 187 -7.84 -14.60 1.33
CA ARG A 187 -7.06 -15.26 0.26
C ARG A 187 -5.57 -14.97 0.38
N LEU A 188 -5.16 -13.74 0.72
CA LEU A 188 -3.76 -13.39 0.94
C LEU A 188 -3.18 -14.25 2.08
N GLN A 189 -3.93 -14.43 3.17
CA GLN A 189 -3.54 -15.30 4.29
C GLN A 189 -3.46 -16.77 3.89
N ILE A 190 -4.41 -17.30 3.09
CA ILE A 190 -4.35 -18.65 2.52
C ILE A 190 -3.10 -18.82 1.62
N GLN A 191 -2.65 -17.75 0.95
CA GLN A 191 -1.43 -17.73 0.14
C GLN A 191 -0.14 -17.53 0.98
N GLY A 192 -0.24 -17.47 2.31
CA GLY A 192 0.89 -17.28 3.23
C GLY A 192 1.33 -15.83 3.42
N ILE A 193 0.60 -14.85 2.87
CA ILE A 193 0.87 -13.42 3.05
C ILE A 193 0.18 -12.96 4.33
N ASN A 194 0.95 -12.82 5.40
CA ASN A 194 0.47 -12.52 6.75
C ASN A 194 0.66 -11.06 7.19
N LYS A 195 1.08 -10.16 6.29
CA LYS A 195 1.31 -8.73 6.56
C LYS A 195 0.46 -7.91 5.59
N VAL A 196 -0.64 -7.33 6.08
CA VAL A 196 -1.65 -6.65 5.24
C VAL A 196 -1.92 -5.23 5.73
N VAL A 197 -1.70 -4.27 4.82
CA VAL A 197 -1.89 -2.83 5.02
C VAL A 197 -3.04 -2.33 4.14
N LEU A 198 -4.03 -1.65 4.71
CA LEU A 198 -5.14 -1.05 3.99
C LEU A 198 -5.04 0.49 3.99
N LEU A 199 -5.03 1.08 2.82
CA LEU A 199 -5.02 2.53 2.58
C LEU A 199 -6.45 3.01 2.34
N SER A 200 -7.06 3.61 3.35
CA SER A 200 -8.43 4.13 3.31
C SER A 200 -8.45 5.60 2.90
N GLN A 201 -9.30 5.93 1.93
CA GLN A 201 -9.67 7.31 1.60
C GLN A 201 -10.82 7.85 2.47
N PHE A 202 -11.45 6.99 3.30
CA PHE A 202 -12.43 7.41 4.29
C PHE A 202 -11.75 8.03 5.52
N ALA A 203 -12.47 8.92 6.21
CA ALA A 203 -11.99 9.58 7.42
C ALA A 203 -11.65 8.57 8.54
N PRO A 204 -10.77 8.93 9.51
CA PRO A 204 -10.29 7.99 10.53
C PRO A 204 -11.40 7.49 11.46
N THR A 205 -12.50 8.24 11.56
CA THR A 205 -13.75 7.87 12.25
C THR A 205 -14.37 6.57 11.76
N TYR A 206 -14.11 6.17 10.50
CA TYR A 206 -14.59 4.90 9.93
C TYR A 206 -13.61 3.73 10.12
N ALA A 207 -12.36 3.96 10.54
CA ALA A 207 -11.41 2.87 10.81
C ALA A 207 -11.96 1.82 11.82
N PRO A 208 -12.72 2.20 12.86
CA PRO A 208 -13.44 1.26 13.71
C PRO A 208 -14.45 0.35 12.96
N GLN A 209 -15.18 0.86 11.96
CA GLN A 209 -16.11 0.08 11.14
C GLN A 209 -15.32 -0.89 10.25
N ILE A 210 -14.26 -0.39 9.60
CA ILE A 210 -13.38 -1.17 8.71
C ILE A 210 -12.78 -2.37 9.43
N VAL A 211 -12.13 -2.18 10.59
CA VAL A 211 -11.54 -3.28 11.38
C VAL A 211 -12.59 -4.23 11.97
N ASN A 212 -13.83 -3.76 12.18
CA ASN A 212 -14.91 -4.66 12.60
C ASN A 212 -15.31 -5.60 11.46
N ALA A 213 -15.43 -5.10 10.23
CA ALA A 213 -15.88 -5.86 9.05
C ALA A 213 -14.77 -6.69 8.38
N VAL A 214 -13.53 -6.19 8.37
CA VAL A 214 -12.39 -6.81 7.69
C VAL A 214 -11.42 -7.35 8.75
N LYS A 215 -11.38 -8.68 8.91
CA LYS A 215 -10.40 -9.35 9.79
C LYS A 215 -9.10 -9.61 9.02
N GLY A 216 -8.00 -9.74 9.77
CA GLY A 216 -6.67 -10.00 9.21
C GLY A 216 -5.93 -8.77 8.65
N LEU A 217 -6.41 -7.55 8.93
CA LEU A 217 -5.66 -6.32 8.68
C LEU A 217 -4.70 -6.05 9.83
N ASP A 218 -3.42 -5.83 9.53
CA ASP A 218 -2.41 -5.45 10.51
C ASP A 218 -2.30 -3.93 10.65
N VAL A 219 -2.54 -3.20 9.54
CA VAL A 219 -2.55 -1.74 9.52
C VAL A 219 -3.71 -1.19 8.70
N VAL A 220 -4.42 -0.20 9.24
CA VAL A 220 -5.32 0.69 8.49
C VAL A 220 -4.75 2.09 8.51
N ILE A 221 -4.47 2.62 7.33
CA ILE A 221 -3.99 3.98 7.10
C ILE A 221 -5.17 4.83 6.63
N SER A 222 -5.33 6.05 7.14
CA SER A 222 -6.40 7.00 6.78
C SER A 222 -5.89 8.44 6.69
N SER A 223 -6.66 9.32 6.05
CA SER A 223 -6.38 10.76 5.95
C SER A 223 -7.16 11.54 7.02
N GLY A 224 -6.51 12.45 7.76
CA GLY A 224 -7.16 13.29 8.77
C GLY A 224 -6.46 14.64 8.96
N GLU A 225 -6.80 15.40 10.00
CA GLU A 225 -6.20 16.73 10.23
C GLU A 225 -4.76 16.65 10.76
N GLN A 226 -4.48 15.68 11.62
CA GLN A 226 -3.21 15.54 12.35
C GLN A 226 -2.70 14.10 12.31
N ALA A 227 -1.41 13.93 12.56
CA ALA A 227 -0.79 12.62 12.61
C ALA A 227 -1.15 11.93 13.93
N ALA A 228 -1.69 10.72 13.84
CA ALA A 228 -2.14 9.98 15.02
C ALA A 228 -1.94 8.47 14.84
N LEU A 229 -1.57 7.81 15.93
CA LEU A 229 -1.49 6.36 16.04
C LEU A 229 -2.41 5.87 17.14
N SER A 230 -3.13 4.79 16.87
CA SER A 230 -3.90 4.05 17.87
C SER A 230 -3.95 2.56 17.51
N LEU A 231 -4.43 1.73 18.44
CA LEU A 231 -4.54 0.28 18.24
C LEU A 231 -6.00 -0.15 18.45
N LYS A 232 -6.54 -0.96 17.54
CA LYS A 232 -7.86 -1.58 17.70
C LYS A 232 -7.82 -3.04 17.27
N GLN A 233 -8.19 -3.96 18.16
CA GLN A 233 -8.27 -5.41 17.88
C GLN A 233 -6.97 -5.98 17.27
N ASN A 234 -5.81 -5.50 17.73
CA ASN A 234 -4.46 -5.78 17.21
C ASN A 234 -4.13 -5.19 15.83
N THR A 235 -5.04 -4.44 15.20
CA THR A 235 -4.76 -3.63 13.99
C THR A 235 -4.26 -2.25 14.40
N THR A 236 -3.11 -1.82 13.86
CA THR A 236 -2.59 -0.46 14.00
C THR A 236 -3.42 0.49 13.12
N LEU A 237 -3.93 1.57 13.71
CA LEU A 237 -4.63 2.63 13.01
C LEU A 237 -3.71 3.83 12.89
N ALA A 238 -3.34 4.21 11.67
CA ALA A 238 -2.48 5.35 11.39
C ALA A 238 -3.24 6.44 10.61
N THR A 239 -3.28 7.65 11.16
CA THR A 239 -3.82 8.82 10.46
C THR A 239 -2.67 9.66 9.94
N PHE A 240 -2.63 9.92 8.64
CA PHE A 240 -1.72 10.89 8.03
C PHE A 240 -2.44 12.24 7.86
N PRO A 241 -1.76 13.38 8.07
CA PRO A 241 -2.35 14.70 7.83
C PRO A 241 -2.68 14.90 6.35
N ALA A 242 -3.88 15.40 6.06
CA ALA A 242 -4.47 15.38 4.72
C ALA A 242 -3.75 16.29 3.70
N GLN A 243 -3.19 17.41 4.16
CA GLN A 243 -2.47 18.36 3.33
C GLN A 243 -1.11 18.66 3.97
N GLN A 244 -0.02 18.26 3.32
CA GLN A 244 1.32 18.64 3.74
C GLN A 244 2.22 18.94 2.53
N MET A 245 3.04 19.98 2.66
CA MET A 245 4.12 20.28 1.71
C MET A 245 5.26 19.25 1.79
N ARG A 246 5.33 18.52 2.91
CA ARG A 246 6.35 17.52 3.23
C ARG A 246 5.70 16.15 3.43
N TRP A 247 6.36 15.07 3.03
CA TRP A 247 5.89 13.73 3.39
C TRP A 247 6.14 13.46 4.88
N HIS A 248 5.08 13.22 5.64
CA HIS A 248 5.19 12.37 6.83
C HIS A 248 5.51 10.92 6.40
N SER A 249 6.24 10.21 7.25
CA SER A 249 6.56 8.79 7.08
C SER A 249 6.26 8.04 8.36
N LEU A 250 5.67 6.86 8.22
CA LEU A 250 5.37 5.91 9.28
C LEU A 250 6.36 4.75 9.18
N SER A 251 7.17 4.55 10.22
CA SER A 251 7.94 3.34 10.42
C SER A 251 7.03 2.28 11.05
N LEU A 252 7.02 1.07 10.49
CA LEU A 252 6.29 -0.10 10.99
C LEU A 252 7.26 -1.26 11.17
N HIS A 253 7.31 -1.86 12.36
CA HIS A 253 8.05 -3.08 12.61
C HIS A 253 7.08 -4.26 12.79
N PHE A 254 7.17 -5.25 11.91
CA PHE A 254 6.36 -6.47 11.94
C PHE A 254 7.13 -7.64 12.58
N ASP A 255 6.44 -8.46 13.37
CA ASP A 255 6.96 -9.75 13.84
C ASP A 255 6.95 -10.84 12.74
N ASP A 256 7.53 -11.99 13.07
CA ASP A 256 7.48 -13.21 12.25
C ASP A 256 6.03 -13.60 11.89
N ARG A 257 5.10 -13.46 12.84
CA ARG A 257 3.68 -13.76 12.65
C ARG A 257 2.91 -12.72 11.84
N GLY A 258 3.57 -11.63 11.42
CA GLY A 258 3.00 -10.57 10.60
C GLY A 258 2.31 -9.44 11.36
N ARG A 259 2.38 -9.44 12.69
CA ARG A 259 1.75 -8.44 13.55
C ARG A 259 2.68 -7.26 13.78
N VAL A 260 2.14 -6.05 13.87
CA VAL A 260 2.92 -4.85 14.18
C VAL A 260 3.36 -4.86 15.65
N GLN A 261 4.67 -4.89 15.90
CA GLN A 261 5.28 -4.73 17.23
C GLN A 261 5.44 -3.26 17.62
N SER A 262 5.83 -2.41 16.66
CA SER A 262 5.94 -0.96 16.86
C SER A 262 5.54 -0.20 15.60
N ALA A 263 4.99 1.00 15.82
CA ALA A 263 4.63 1.95 14.80
C ALA A 263 4.99 3.36 15.29
N GLU A 264 5.68 4.15 14.48
CA GLU A 264 6.08 5.51 14.84
C GLU A 264 6.11 6.44 13.63
N PHE A 265 5.64 7.68 13.79
CA PHE A 265 5.84 8.72 12.79
C PHE A 265 7.25 9.28 12.91
N LEU A 266 7.97 9.29 11.79
CA LEU A 266 9.30 9.87 11.69
C LEU A 266 9.22 11.41 11.64
N PRO A 267 10.21 12.14 12.20
CA PRO A 267 10.27 13.60 12.16
C PRO A 267 10.39 14.18 10.73
N LEU A 268 9.98 15.45 10.57
CA LEU A 268 9.79 16.19 9.31
C LEU A 268 10.97 17.08 8.85
#